data_AF-A0A2X1MVZ2-F1
#
_entry.id   AF-A0A2X1MVZ2-F1
#
_cell.length_a   1.000
_cell.length_b   1.000
_cell.length_c   1.000
_cell.angle_alpha   90.00
_cell.angle_beta   90.00
_cell.angle_gamma   90.00
#
_symmetry.space_group_name_H-M   'P 1'
#
loop_
_entity.id
_entity.type
_entity.pdbx_description
1 polymer ?
#
loop_
_entity_poly.entity_id
_entity_poly.type
_entity_poly.pdbx_seq_one_letter_code
_entity_poly.pdbx_strand_id
1 'polypeptide(L)' 'MPIRVPDELPAVNFLREENVFVMTTSRASGQEIRPLKVLILNLMPKKIETENQFLRLLSNSPLQVDIQLLRHRFS' A
#
# COMPACT_ATOMS: atom_id res chain seq x y z
N MET A 1 -1.66 -4.44 -6.58
CA MET A 1 -1.82 -3.22 -7.39
C MET A 1 -2.36 -3.66 -8.73
N PRO A 2 -3.29 -2.94 -9.35
CA PRO A 2 -3.67 -3.28 -10.71
C PRO A 2 -2.46 -3.12 -11.64
N ILE A 3 -2.30 -4.06 -12.56
CA ILE A 3 -1.29 -3.95 -13.62
C ILE A 3 -1.69 -2.83 -14.57
N ARG A 4 -0.74 -1.94 -14.90
CA ARG A 4 -0.94 -0.84 -15.83
C ARG A 4 -0.73 -1.37 -17.24
N VAL A 5 -1.73 -1.25 -18.11
CA VAL A 5 -1.63 -1.69 -19.51
C VAL A 5 -2.13 -0.59 -20.45
N PRO A 6 -1.63 -0.55 -21.70
CA PRO A 6 -2.17 0.33 -22.74
C PRO A 6 -3.67 0.12 -22.93
N ASP A 7 -4.39 1.21 -23.19
CA ASP A 7 -5.85 1.20 -23.28
C ASP A 7 -6.36 0.31 -24.44
N GLU A 8 -5.56 0.16 -25.50
CA GLU A 8 -5.87 -0.61 -26.70
C GLU A 8 -5.43 -2.09 -26.62
N LEU A 9 -4.87 -2.54 -25.49
CA LEU A 9 -4.39 -3.91 -25.36
C LEU A 9 -5.59 -4.91 -25.35
N PRO A 10 -5.68 -5.86 -26.30
CA PRO A 10 -6.80 -6.80 -26.38
C PRO A 10 -7.01 -7.63 -25.11
N ALA A 11 -5.92 -7.85 -24.36
CA ALA A 11 -5.92 -8.58 -23.09
C ALA A 11 -6.70 -7.86 -21.96
N VAL A 12 -7.04 -6.58 -22.10
CA VAL A 12 -7.79 -5.84 -21.06
C VAL A 12 -9.15 -6.49 -20.79
N ASN A 13 -9.87 -6.89 -21.84
CA ASN A 13 -11.19 -7.50 -21.68
C ASN A 13 -11.07 -8.93 -21.13
N PHE A 14 -10.13 -9.71 -21.65
CA PHE A 14 -9.82 -11.06 -21.18
C PHE A 14 -9.48 -11.10 -19.68
N LEU A 15 -8.58 -10.23 -19.23
CA LEU A 15 -8.14 -10.18 -17.84
C LEU A 15 -9.24 -9.68 -16.89
N ARG A 16 -10.14 -8.80 -17.35
CA ARG A 16 -11.31 -8.37 -16.57
C ARG A 16 -12.29 -9.52 -16.35
N GLU A 17 -12.48 -10.38 -17.34
CA GLU A 17 -13.32 -11.58 -17.22
C GLU A 17 -12.75 -12.58 -16.20
N GLU A 18 -11.42 -12.63 -16.04
CA GLU A 18 -10.73 -13.47 -15.04
C GLU A 18 -10.64 -12.83 -13.62
N ASN A 19 -11.37 -11.74 -13.34
CA ASN A 19 -11.27 -10.96 -12.10
C ASN A 19 -9.87 -10.39 -11.82
N VAL A 20 -9.01 -10.29 -12.83
CA VAL A 20 -7.73 -9.61 -12.70
C VAL A 20 -7.97 -8.10 -12.74
N PHE A 21 -7.53 -7.41 -11.69
CA PHE A 21 -7.62 -5.95 -11.63
C PHE A 21 -6.62 -5.33 -12.61
N VAL A 22 -7.13 -4.85 -13.76
CA VAL A 22 -6.34 -4.19 -14.80
C VAL A 22 -6.68 -2.70 -14.87
N MET A 23 -5.65 -1.86 -14.88
CA MET A 23 -5.79 -0.40 -14.96
C MET A 23 -5.26 0.12 -16.29
N THR A 24 -6.11 0.87 -17.00
CA THR A 24 -5.75 1.55 -18.23
C THR A 24 -4.84 2.74 -17.95
N THR A 25 -3.89 3.01 -18.85
CA THR A 25 -2.92 4.10 -18.75
C THR A 25 -3.56 5.48 -18.55
N SER A 26 -4.72 5.73 -19.17
CA SER A 26 -5.52 6.95 -18.98
C SER A 26 -6.06 7.09 -17.55
N ARG A 27 -6.62 6.02 -16.97
CA ARG A 27 -7.14 6.00 -15.59
C ARG A 27 -6.03 6.08 -14.54
N ALA A 28 -4.87 5.50 -14.82
CA ALA A 28 -3.70 5.57 -13.93
C ALA A 28 -3.20 7.02 -13.74
N SER A 29 -3.29 7.85 -14.79
CA SER A 29 -2.83 9.24 -14.73
C SER A 29 -3.67 10.15 -13.83
N GLY A 30 -4.93 9.77 -13.56
CA GLY A 30 -5.81 10.48 -12.63
C GLY A 30 -5.87 9.86 -11.23
N GLN A 31 -5.21 8.74 -10.99
CA GLN A 31 -5.12 8.17 -9.65
C GLN A 31 -4.05 8.90 -8.84
N GLU A 32 -4.49 9.94 -8.14
CA GLU A 32 -3.83 10.43 -6.93
C GLU A 32 -3.89 9.29 -5.89
N ILE A 33 -2.90 8.40 -5.86
CA ILE A 33 -2.80 7.35 -4.84
C ILE A 33 -2.68 8.07 -3.50
N ARG A 34 -3.78 8.11 -2.75
CA ARG A 34 -3.79 8.71 -1.41
C ARG A 34 -3.00 7.78 -0.49
N PRO A 35 -1.89 8.23 0.11
CA PRO A 35 -1.15 7.42 1.05
C PRO A 35 -2.04 7.10 2.26
N LEU A 36 -2.04 5.85 2.68
CA LEU A 36 -2.72 5.43 3.90
C LEU A 36 -1.92 5.97 5.09
N LYS A 37 -2.54 6.80 5.92
CA LYS A 37 -1.93 7.29 7.16
C LYS A 37 -2.17 6.29 8.27
N VAL A 38 -1.10 5.73 8.82
CA VAL A 38 -1.13 4.71 9.88
C VAL A 38 -0.35 5.21 11.10
N LEU A 39 -1.00 5.18 12.27
CA LEU A 39 -0.35 5.50 13.55
C LEU A 39 -0.10 4.21 14.33
N ILE A 40 1.14 4.00 14.77
CA ILE A 40 1.53 2.87 15.61
C ILE A 40 1.87 3.37 17.00
N LEU A 41 1.04 3.03 17.99
CA LEU A 41 1.38 3.16 19.41
C LEU A 41 2.14 1.92 19.85
N ASN A 42 3.47 2.00 19.83
CA ASN A 42 4.30 0.87 20.23
C ASN A 42 4.42 0.81 21.76
N LEU A 43 3.76 -0.15 22.40
CA LEU A 43 3.82 -0.40 23.85
C LEU A 43 4.85 -1.46 24.26
N MET A 44 5.50 -2.12 23.29
CA MET A 44 6.45 -3.20 23.59
C MET A 44 7.71 -2.70 24.30
N PRO A 45 8.33 -3.50 25.19
CA PRO A 45 9.57 -3.09 25.87
C PRO A 45 10.73 -2.92 24.88
N LYS A 46 10.80 -3.76 23.84
CA LYS A 46 11.82 -3.70 22.79
C LYS A 46 11.33 -2.90 21.57
N LYS A 47 11.34 -1.57 21.67
CA LYS A 47 10.74 -0.68 20.65
C LYS A 47 11.22 -0.96 19.22
N ILE A 48 12.53 -0.96 19.00
CA ILE A 48 13.16 -1.09 17.67
C ILE A 48 12.85 -2.45 17.03
N GLU A 49 12.92 -3.53 17.82
CA GLU A 49 12.64 -4.88 17.31
C GLU A 49 11.20 -4.99 16.81
N THR A 50 10.25 -4.47 17.60
CA THR A 50 8.83 -4.44 17.25
C THR A 50 8.54 -3.54 16.05
N GLU A 51 9.14 -2.36 15.98
CA GLU A 51 9.00 -1.45 14.83
C GLU A 51 9.49 -2.13 13.54
N ASN A 52 10.67 -2.77 13.57
CA ASN A 52 11.18 -3.51 12.41
C ASN A 52 10.24 -4.64 11.95
N GLN A 53 9.63 -5.37 12.90
CA GLN A 53 8.67 -6.42 12.58
C GLN A 53 7.42 -5.86 11.91
N PHE A 54 6.82 -4.79 12.44
CA PHE A 54 5.63 -4.17 11.84
C PHE A 54 5.94 -3.51 10.49
N LEU A 55 7.05 -2.79 10.37
CA LEU A 55 7.43 -2.12 9.13
C LEU A 55 7.68 -3.12 7.99
N ARG A 56 8.28 -4.29 8.28
CA ARG A 56 8.44 -5.37 7.28
C ARG A 56 7.13 -5.93 6.76
N LEU A 57 6.11 -6.04 7.62
CA LEU A 57 4.80 -6.53 7.21
C LEU A 57 4.05 -5.48 6.38
N LEU A 58 4.12 -4.21 6.80
CA LEU A 58 3.47 -3.10 6.12
C LEU A 58 4.12 -2.77 4.77
N SER A 59 5.42 -3.06 4.59
CA SER A 59 6.12 -2.86 3.30
C SER A 59 5.72 -3.85 2.20
N ASN A 60 5.01 -4.93 2.54
CA ASN A 60 4.56 -5.94 1.56
C ASN A 60 3.24 -5.57 0.87
N SER A 61 2.85 -4.30 0.92
CA SER A 61 1.67 -3.79 0.25
C SER A 61 2.06 -2.91 -0.94
N PRO A 62 1.34 -3.00 -2.06
CA PRO A 62 1.51 -2.07 -3.18
C PRO A 62 0.90 -0.68 -2.93
N LEU A 63 0.24 -0.47 -1.79
CA LEU A 63 -0.28 0.82 -1.37
C LEU A 63 0.82 1.62 -0.67
N GLN A 64 0.90 2.92 -0.94
CA GLN A 64 1.75 3.82 -0.19
C GLN A 64 1.20 3.98 1.24
N VAL A 65 2.04 3.76 2.25
CA VAL A 65 1.67 3.86 3.66
C VAL A 65 2.58 4.88 4.37
N ASP A 66 1.97 5.93 4.93
CA ASP A 66 2.65 6.93 5.75
C ASP A 66 2.52 6.53 7.23
N ILE A 67 3.64 6.16 7.85
CA ILE A 67 3.66 5.64 9.22
C ILE A 67 4.12 6.72 10.20
N GLN A 68 3.34 6.91 11.27
CA GLN A 68 3.74 7.69 12.44
C GLN A 68 3.88 6.78 13.67
N LEU A 69 5.00 6.92 14.39
CA LEU A 69 5.26 6.16 15.60
C LEU A 69 4.97 7.03 16.83
N LEU A 70 3.95 6.65 17.61
CA LEU A 70 3.61 7.30 18.87
C LEU A 70 4.35 6.61 20.01
N ARG A 71 5.08 7.41 20.80
CA ARG A 71 5.75 6.94 22.02
C ARG A 71 5.00 7.44 23.25
N HIS A 72 4.63 6.51 24.12
CA HIS A 72 4.16 6.87 25.46
C HIS A 72 5.38 7.26 26.30
N ARG A 73 5.47 8.54 26.69
CA ARG A 73 6.43 8.99 27.71
C ARG A 73 5.80 8.72 29.07
N PHE A 74 6.34 7.76 29.82
CA PHE A 74 6.10 7.71 31.25
C PHE A 74 6.89 8.85 31.90
N SER A 75 6.15 9.73 32.60
CA SER A 75 6.69 10.73 33.53
C SER A 75 7.09 10.08 34.84
#